data_AF-A0A0J6BHK3-F1
#
_entry.id   AF-A0A0J6BHK3-F1
#
_cell.length_a   1.000
_cell.length_b   1.000
_cell.length_c   1.000
_cell.angle_alpha   90.00
_cell.angle_beta   90.00
_cell.angle_gamma   90.00
#
_symmetry.space_group_name_H-M   'P 1'
#
loop_
_entity.id
_entity.type
_entity.pdbx_description
1 polymer ?
#
loop_
_entity_poly.entity_id
_entity_poly.type
_entity_poly.pdbx_seq_one_letter_code
_entity_poly.pdbx_strand_id
1 'polypeptide(L)'
;MLATRLHGLRTLALLGFALVGPAALPAGGAERRVPEVRRRQHWRDPITAPARIALHCAPQRRAPVIDQVCSGQPLRVMRRWWGDDGRCWVQVEASSRRGWLVEAET
;
A
#
# COMPACT_ATOMS: atom_id res chain seq x y z
N MET A 1 19.80 40.12 21.26
CA MET A 1 20.42 38.88 21.80
C MET A 1 19.42 38.03 22.62
N LEU A 2 18.15 37.88 22.22
CA LEU A 2 17.14 37.10 22.97
C LEU A 2 16.63 35.85 22.23
N ALA A 3 16.77 35.79 20.89
CA ALA A 3 16.21 34.73 20.04
C ALA A 3 16.92 33.36 20.16
N THR A 4 18.16 33.34 20.65
CA THR A 4 18.95 32.13 20.87
C THR A 4 18.50 31.33 22.10
N ARG A 5 17.88 31.98 23.09
CA ARG A 5 17.41 31.29 24.32
C ARG A 5 16.20 30.39 24.09
N LEU A 6 15.30 30.77 23.18
CA LEU A 6 14.10 29.99 22.84
C LEU A 6 14.44 28.72 22.05
N HIS A 7 15.45 28.79 21.16
CA HIS A 7 15.93 27.62 20.43
C HIS A 7 16.55 26.57 21.35
N GLY A 8 17.39 26.99 22.30
CA GLY A 8 17.97 26.08 23.30
C GLY A 8 16.92 25.37 24.13
N LEU A 9 15.88 26.09 24.57
CA LEU A 9 14.80 25.50 25.37
C LEU A 9 13.93 24.53 24.56
N ARG A 10 13.62 24.87 23.30
CA ARG A 10 12.85 24.00 22.40
C ARG A 10 13.61 22.71 22.07
N THR A 11 14.91 22.83 21.80
CA THR A 11 15.77 21.68 21.54
C THR A 11 15.92 20.80 22.78
N LEU A 12 16.08 21.39 23.97
CA LEU A 12 16.13 20.64 25.23
C LEU A 12 14.82 19.91 25.53
N ALA A 13 13.67 20.54 25.27
CA ALA A 13 12.35 19.92 25.45
C ALA A 13 12.12 18.76 24.46
N LEU A 14 12.50 18.92 23.19
CA LEU A 14 12.44 17.86 22.19
C LEU A 14 13.39 16.70 22.51
N LEU A 15 14.60 16.99 22.99
CA LEU A 15 15.58 15.99 23.39
C LEU A 15 15.12 15.23 24.64
N GLY A 16 14.52 15.92 25.62
CA GLY A 16 13.93 15.29 26.80
C GLY A 16 12.78 14.33 26.45
N PHE A 17 11.87 14.73 25.55
CA PHE A 17 10.79 13.86 25.09
C PHE A 17 11.32 12.64 24.31
N ALA A 18 12.32 12.83 23.45
CA ALA A 18 12.96 11.76 22.70
C ALA A 18 13.75 10.79 23.60
N LEU A 19 14.33 11.27 24.70
CA LEU A 19 15.13 10.48 25.64
C LEU A 19 14.27 9.77 26.70
N VAL A 20 13.06 10.26 26.99
CA VAL A 20 12.08 9.59 27.88
C VAL A 20 11.20 8.58 27.11
N GLY A 21 11.11 8.70 25.78
CA GLY A 21 10.40 7.74 24.92
C GLY A 21 11.02 6.34 24.70
N PRO A 22 12.33 6.07 24.81
CA PRO A 22 12.91 4.83 24.29
C PRO A 22 12.96 3.73 25.36
N ALA A 23 11.82 3.47 26.02
CA ALA A 23 11.66 2.32 26.91
C ALA A 23 10.21 1.82 27.06
N ALA A 24 9.27 2.31 26.24
CA ALA A 24 7.87 1.88 26.27
C ALA A 24 7.32 1.45 24.89
N LEU A 25 8.20 1.05 23.98
CA LEU A 25 7.78 0.21 22.85
C LEU A 25 7.97 -1.24 23.29
N PRO A 26 6.92 -1.91 23.82
CA PRO A 26 6.98 -3.34 23.98
C PRO A 26 7.18 -3.93 22.59
N ALA A 27 8.34 -4.55 22.40
CA ALA A 27 8.53 -5.55 21.37
C ALA A 27 7.50 -6.66 21.65
N GLY A 28 6.36 -6.62 20.96
CA GLY A 28 5.30 -7.62 21.03
C GLY A 28 4.00 -7.07 21.61
N GLY A 29 2.89 -7.23 20.87
CA GLY A 29 1.56 -7.14 21.47
C GLY A 29 0.55 -6.20 20.83
N ALA A 30 0.78 -5.68 19.61
CA ALA A 30 -0.33 -5.30 18.75
C ALA A 30 -1.01 -6.58 18.20
N GLU A 31 -1.51 -7.43 19.10
CA GLU A 31 -2.50 -8.45 18.80
C GLU A 31 -3.79 -7.68 18.49
N ARG A 32 -3.86 -7.19 17.25
CA ARG A 32 -5.04 -6.56 16.70
C ARG A 32 -6.05 -7.68 16.55
N ARG A 33 -6.92 -7.82 17.55
CA ARG A 33 -8.08 -8.73 17.57
C ARG A 33 -8.59 -8.97 16.15
N VAL A 34 -8.53 -10.23 15.75
CA VAL A 34 -8.93 -10.83 14.48
C VAL A 34 -10.11 -10.11 13.82
N PRO A 35 -9.92 -9.33 12.74
CA PRO A 35 -11.00 -9.05 11.82
C PRO A 35 -11.13 -10.29 10.92
N GLU A 36 -12.11 -11.12 11.25
CA GLU A 36 -12.73 -12.13 10.38
C GLU A 36 -11.82 -12.72 9.29
N VAL A 37 -11.07 -13.75 9.68
CA VAL A 37 -10.62 -14.82 8.78
C VAL A 37 -11.85 -15.60 8.28
N ARG A 38 -12.75 -14.93 7.54
CA ARG A 38 -13.85 -15.60 6.84
C ARG A 38 -14.16 -15.03 5.46
N ARG A 39 -13.27 -14.19 4.92
CA ARG A 39 -13.33 -13.77 3.50
C ARG A 39 -11.97 -13.58 2.81
N ARG A 40 -10.87 -14.08 3.38
CA ARG A 40 -9.53 -14.01 2.77
C ARG A 40 -9.20 -15.13 1.76
N GLN A 41 -10.18 -15.96 1.39
CA GLN A 41 -9.93 -17.06 0.45
C GLN A 41 -10.32 -16.72 -1.00
N HIS A 42 -11.27 -15.80 -1.21
CA HIS A 42 -11.70 -15.41 -2.56
C HIS A 42 -10.69 -14.50 -3.30
N TRP A 43 -9.65 -14.01 -2.62
CA TRP A 43 -8.58 -13.22 -3.25
C TRP A 43 -7.45 -14.09 -3.83
N ARG A 44 -7.38 -15.36 -3.41
CA ARG A 44 -6.38 -16.31 -3.90
C ARG A 44 -6.83 -17.00 -5.17
N ASP A 45 -8.13 -16.98 -5.44
CA ASP A 45 -8.68 -17.47 -6.69
C ASP A 45 -8.23 -16.54 -7.81
N PRO A 46 -7.60 -17.09 -8.86
CA PRO A 46 -7.21 -16.29 -10.00
C PRO A 46 -8.47 -15.71 -10.64
N ILE A 47 -8.57 -14.38 -10.67
CA ILE A 47 -9.64 -13.71 -11.40
C ILE A 47 -9.31 -13.78 -12.89
N THR A 48 -10.28 -14.12 -13.71
CA THR A 48 -10.09 -14.13 -15.16
C THR A 48 -10.18 -12.70 -15.66
N ALA A 49 -9.20 -12.24 -16.45
CA ALA A 49 -9.28 -10.95 -17.10
C ALA A 49 -10.55 -10.90 -17.99
N PRO A 50 -11.53 -10.03 -17.71
CA PRO A 50 -12.78 -9.98 -18.50
C PRO A 50 -12.53 -9.49 -19.93
N ALA A 51 -11.53 -8.64 -20.12
CA ALA A 51 -11.14 -8.06 -21.39
C ALA A 51 -9.61 -7.94 -21.47
N ARG A 52 -9.11 -7.43 -22.60
CA ARG A 52 -7.69 -7.06 -22.70
C ARG A 52 -7.41 -5.88 -21.77
N ILE A 53 -6.54 -6.06 -20.77
CA ILE A 53 -6.24 -5.05 -19.75
C ILE A 53 -4.76 -4.67 -19.84
N ALA A 54 -4.49 -3.36 -19.80
CA ALA A 54 -3.14 -2.83 -19.73
C ALA A 54 -2.60 -2.91 -18.29
N LEU A 55 -1.40 -3.45 -18.14
CA LEU A 55 -0.64 -3.46 -16.91
C LEU A 55 0.34 -2.29 -16.89
N HIS A 56 0.26 -1.48 -15.84
CA HIS A 56 1.10 -0.32 -15.60
C HIS A 56 2.27 -0.67 -14.67
N CYS A 57 3.40 0.03 -14.83
CA CYS A 57 4.56 -0.14 -13.95
C CYS A 57 4.31 0.34 -12.51
N ALA A 58 3.40 1.28 -12.33
CA ALA A 58 3.15 1.95 -11.06
C ALA A 58 1.67 2.33 -10.92
N PRO A 59 1.17 2.47 -9.67
CA PRO A 59 -0.21 2.85 -9.38
C PRO A 59 -0.42 4.37 -9.54
N GLN A 60 -0.18 4.89 -10.74
CA GLN A 60 -0.31 6.31 -11.07
C GLN A 60 -0.92 6.48 -12.45
N ARG A 61 -1.75 7.51 -12.62
CA ARG A 61 -2.52 7.75 -13.86
C ARG A 61 -1.65 7.91 -15.11
N ARG A 62 -0.41 8.38 -14.96
CA ARG A 62 0.55 8.56 -16.07
C ARG A 62 1.60 7.44 -16.16
N ALA A 63 1.42 6.32 -15.45
CA ALA A 63 2.37 5.21 -15.52
C ALA A 63 2.39 4.61 -16.93
N PRO A 64 3.58 4.38 -17.52
CA PRO A 64 3.68 3.64 -18.76
C PRO A 64 3.14 2.22 -18.60
N VAL A 65 2.54 1.73 -19.68
CA VAL A 65 2.08 0.34 -19.80
C VAL A 65 3.30 -0.53 -20.04
N ILE A 66 3.50 -1.52 -19.18
CA ILE A 66 4.60 -2.49 -19.26
C ILE A 66 4.18 -3.80 -19.92
N ASP A 67 2.89 -4.12 -19.88
CA ASP A 67 2.37 -5.35 -20.47
C ASP A 67 0.87 -5.26 -20.76
N GLN A 68 0.35 -6.20 -21.54
CA GLN A 68 -1.09 -6.35 -21.78
C GLN A 68 -1.51 -7.79 -21.49
N VAL A 69 -2.53 -7.93 -20.66
CA VAL A 69 -3.13 -9.22 -20.33
C VAL A 69 -4.29 -9.44 -21.29
N CYS A 70 -4.33 -10.59 -21.95
CA CYS A 70 -5.44 -10.98 -22.82
C CYS A 70 -6.67 -11.38 -22.00
N SER A 71 -7.87 -11.19 -22.58
CA SER A 71 -9.11 -11.73 -22.00
C SER A 71 -8.98 -13.24 -21.81
N GLY A 72 -9.52 -13.76 -20.70
CA GLY A 72 -9.43 -15.17 -20.37
C GLY A 72 -8.16 -15.58 -19.60
N GLN A 73 -7.18 -14.68 -19.47
CA GLN A 73 -5.94 -15.01 -18.75
C GLN A 73 -6.16 -14.95 -17.22
N PRO A 74 -5.68 -15.93 -16.45
CA PRO A 74 -5.78 -15.91 -14.99
C PRO A 74 -4.87 -14.85 -14.41
N LEU A 75 -5.46 -13.97 -13.60
CA LEU A 75 -4.79 -12.92 -12.85
C LEU A 75 -4.86 -13.27 -11.37
N ARG A 76 -3.71 -13.43 -10.72
CA ARG A 76 -3.68 -13.51 -9.27
C ARG A 76 -3.58 -12.11 -8.70
N VAL A 77 -4.53 -11.76 -7.87
CA VAL A 77 -4.51 -10.45 -7.26
C VAL A 77 -3.56 -10.46 -6.06
N MET A 78 -2.62 -9.51 -6.01
CA MET A 78 -1.56 -9.46 -5.01
C MET A 78 -1.89 -8.44 -3.91
N ARG A 79 -2.18 -7.20 -4.31
CA ARG A 79 -2.50 -6.11 -3.38
C ARG A 79 -3.41 -5.06 -4.01
N ARG A 80 -4.04 -4.26 -3.16
CA ARG A 80 -4.78 -3.04 -3.53
C ARG A 80 -4.03 -1.83 -3.00
N TRP A 81 -4.15 -0.72 -3.71
CA TRP A 81 -3.55 0.56 -3.39
C TRP A 81 -4.53 1.67 -3.75
N TRP A 82 -4.74 2.61 -2.85
CA TRP A 82 -5.56 3.78 -3.14
C TRP A 82 -4.65 4.90 -3.63
N GLY A 83 -4.85 5.32 -4.87
CA GLY A 83 -4.18 6.48 -5.42
C GLY A 83 -4.71 7.77 -4.80
N ASP A 84 -3.87 8.79 -4.77
CA ASP A 84 -4.23 10.17 -4.44
C ASP A 84 -5.32 10.75 -5.35
N ASP A 85 -5.54 10.15 -6.52
CA ASP A 85 -6.60 10.47 -7.47
C ASP A 85 -7.95 9.83 -7.14
N GLY A 86 -8.08 9.18 -5.97
CA GLY A 86 -9.29 8.50 -5.53
C GLY A 86 -9.55 7.16 -6.22
N ARG A 87 -8.62 6.69 -7.05
CA ARG A 87 -8.75 5.41 -7.76
C ARG A 87 -8.18 4.26 -6.96
N CYS A 88 -8.85 3.12 -7.00
CA CYS A 88 -8.28 1.88 -6.48
C CYS A 88 -7.41 1.22 -7.56
N TRP A 89 -6.12 1.16 -7.29
CA TRP A 89 -5.14 0.41 -8.05
C TRP A 89 -4.99 -0.99 -7.49
N VAL A 90 -4.90 -1.96 -8.37
CA VAL A 90 -4.81 -3.37 -8.01
C VAL A 90 -3.56 -3.92 -8.67
N GLN A 91 -2.65 -4.44 -7.87
CA GLN A 91 -1.50 -5.18 -8.39
C GLN A 91 -1.94 -6.61 -8.67
N VAL A 92 -1.73 -7.04 -9.90
CA VAL A 92 -1.98 -8.41 -10.34
C VAL A 92 -0.68 -9.08 -10.79
N GLU A 93 -0.63 -10.39 -10.63
CA GLU A 93 0.39 -11.27 -11.19
C GLU A 93 -0.26 -12.15 -12.26
N ALA A 94 0.21 -12.03 -13.49
CA ALA A 94 -0.26 -12.75 -14.67
C ALA A 94 0.93 -13.55 -15.23
N SER A 95 0.86 -14.89 -15.22
CA SER A 95 1.91 -15.75 -15.80
C SER A 95 3.35 -15.37 -15.38
N SER A 96 3.56 -15.11 -14.08
CA SER A 96 4.85 -14.67 -13.47
C SER A 96 5.26 -13.21 -13.75
N ARG A 97 4.42 -12.42 -14.44
CA ARG A 97 4.61 -10.98 -14.62
C ARG A 97 3.70 -10.20 -13.71
N ARG A 98 4.22 -9.11 -13.13
CA ARG A 98 3.48 -8.27 -12.19
C ARG A 98 3.23 -6.91 -12.79
N GLY A 99 2.04 -6.38 -12.55
CA GLY A 99 1.69 -5.04 -12.96
C GLY A 99 0.51 -4.48 -12.21
N TRP A 100 0.26 -3.20 -12.41
CA TRP A 100 -0.83 -2.47 -11.80
C TRP A 100 -1.94 -2.25 -12.81
N LEU A 101 -3.18 -2.49 -12.40
CA LEU A 101 -4.35 -2.10 -13.17
C LEU A 101 -5.25 -1.24 -12.28
N VAL A 102 -6.07 -0.40 -12.90
CA VAL A 102 -7.11 0.30 -12.18
C VAL A 102 -8.32 -0.63 -12.02
N GLU A 103 -8.86 -0.73 -10.82
CA GLU A 103 -10.14 -1.41 -10.61
C GLU A 103 -11.20 -0.54 -11.30
N ALA A 104 -11.67 -0.99 -12.46
CA ALA A 104 -12.81 -0.35 -13.10
C ALA A 104 -14.04 -0.64 -12.24
N GLU A 105 -14.63 0.42 -11.71
CA GLU A 105 -15.95 0.39 -11.08
C GLU A 105 -16.91 -0.20 -12.14
N THR A 106 -17.36 -1.42 -11.88
CA THR A 106 -18.23 -2.21 -12.77
C THR A 106 -19.63 -1.64 -12.73
#